data_AF-A0A2N2W9Y3-F1
#
_entry.id   AF-A0A2N2W9Y3-F1
#
_cell.length_a   1.000
_cell.length_b   1.000
_cell.length_c   1.000
_cell.angle_alpha   90.00
_cell.angle_beta   90.00
_cell.angle_gamma   90.00
#
_symmetry.space_group_name_H-M   'P 1'
#
loop_
_entity.id
_entity.type
_entity.pdbx_description
1 polymer ?
#
loop_
_entity_poly.entity_id
_entity_poly.type
_entity_poly.pdbx_seq_one_letter_code
_entity_poly.pdbx_strand_id
1 'polypeptide(L)'
;NQNGTLSTSIPSTFSGNYYLTVVHRNSIVTTTASPVSFAGSVITYLFDAQSKAYGDNLLSMGDGYFVLYAGDVNLDGYVDTGDVTLIDNDQFDFASGYLQTDANGDGFVDTGDITIIDNNQFNFVGAILP
;
A
#
# COMPACT_ATOMS: atom_id res chain seq x y z
N ASN A 1 10.52 -6.22 10.91
CA ASN A 1 10.61 -5.85 9.48
C ASN A 1 10.76 -4.35 9.38
N GLN A 2 11.92 -3.83 8.98
CA GLN A 2 12.20 -2.38 8.91
C GLN A 2 12.96 -1.98 7.62
N ASN A 3 13.26 -2.89 6.70
CA ASN A 3 14.07 -2.63 5.51
C ASN A 3 13.28 -2.68 4.19
N GLY A 4 11.95 -2.61 4.23
CA GLY A 4 11.10 -2.64 3.03
C GLY A 4 11.12 -3.96 2.24
N THR A 5 11.66 -5.04 2.81
CA THR A 5 11.73 -6.35 2.14
C THR A 5 10.69 -7.31 2.71
N LEU A 6 9.94 -7.96 1.81
CA LEU A 6 9.08 -9.11 2.14
C LEU A 6 9.66 -10.37 1.49
N SER A 7 9.71 -11.47 2.24
CA SER A 7 10.17 -12.76 1.71
C SER A 7 9.22 -13.85 2.18
N THR A 8 8.94 -14.80 1.29
CA THR A 8 8.09 -15.96 1.57
C THR A 8 8.49 -17.13 0.67
N SER A 9 8.13 -18.34 1.05
CA SER A 9 8.35 -19.54 0.24
C SER A 9 7.08 -19.89 -0.53
N ILE A 10 7.20 -20.05 -1.83
CA ILE A 10 6.12 -20.48 -2.72
C ILE A 10 6.37 -21.95 -3.11
N PRO A 11 5.35 -22.83 -3.08
CA PRO A 11 5.51 -24.20 -3.57
C PRO A 11 5.97 -24.23 -5.04
N SER A 12 6.96 -25.07 -5.35
CA SER A 12 7.56 -25.16 -6.69
C SER A 12 6.60 -25.65 -7.78
N THR A 13 5.40 -26.12 -7.42
CA THR A 13 4.33 -26.45 -8.35
C THR A 13 3.76 -25.22 -9.05
N PHE A 14 3.93 -24.02 -8.47
CA PHE A 14 3.51 -22.76 -9.09
C PHE A 14 4.69 -22.18 -9.88
N SER A 15 4.83 -22.60 -11.13
CA SER A 15 5.93 -22.15 -12.02
C SER A 15 5.44 -21.26 -13.18
N GLY A 16 4.18 -20.82 -13.14
CA GLY A 16 3.58 -19.95 -14.15
C GLY A 16 4.02 -18.49 -14.06
N ASN A 17 3.30 -17.62 -14.77
CA ASN A 17 3.45 -16.17 -14.64
C ASN A 17 2.26 -15.62 -13.82
N TYR A 18 2.55 -14.84 -12.77
CA TYR A 18 1.54 -14.34 -11.84
C TYR A 18 1.73 -12.85 -11.57
N TYR A 19 0.62 -12.13 -11.41
CA TYR A 19 0.67 -10.81 -10.81
C TYR A 19 0.98 -10.92 -9.32
N LEU A 20 1.87 -10.07 -8.83
CA LEU A 20 2.16 -9.99 -7.40
C LEU A 20 1.45 -8.78 -6.83
N THR A 21 0.62 -9.01 -5.83
CA THR A 21 -0.17 -7.97 -5.19
C THR A 21 0.30 -7.79 -3.75
N VAL A 22 0.67 -6.57 -3.43
CA VAL A 22 0.98 -6.14 -2.06
C VAL A 22 -0.28 -5.54 -1.47
N VAL A 23 -0.76 -6.16 -0.40
CA VAL A 23 -1.85 -5.64 0.43
C VAL A 23 -1.23 -5.23 1.76
N HIS A 24 -1.41 -3.97 2.12
CA HIS A 24 -0.99 -3.40 3.39
C HIS A 24 -2.23 -2.92 4.14
N ARG A 25 -2.15 -2.77 5.47
CA ARG A 25 -3.32 -2.58 6.34
C ARG A 25 -4.10 -1.28 6.09
N ASN A 26 -3.46 -0.28 5.50
CA ASN A 26 -3.92 1.11 5.42
C ASN A 26 -3.43 1.81 4.16
N SER A 27 -3.21 1.05 3.09
CA SER A 27 -2.63 1.55 1.84
C SER A 27 -3.35 0.92 0.67
N ILE A 28 -3.40 1.64 -0.45
CA ILE A 28 -4.02 1.11 -1.65
C ILE A 28 -3.32 -0.18 -2.07
N VAL A 29 -4.11 -1.11 -2.57
CA VAL A 29 -3.60 -2.36 -3.12
C VAL A 29 -2.72 -2.05 -4.34
N THR A 30 -1.48 -2.53 -4.30
CA THR A 30 -0.52 -2.31 -5.40
C THR A 30 -0.14 -3.63 -6.02
N THR A 31 -0.27 -3.71 -7.35
CA THR A 31 0.02 -4.93 -8.12
C THR A 31 1.15 -4.68 -9.12
N THR A 32 1.95 -5.71 -9.44
CA THR A 32 3.01 -5.60 -10.44
C THR A 32 2.48 -5.17 -11.80
N ALA A 33 3.25 -4.34 -12.53
CA ALA A 33 2.85 -3.83 -13.84
C ALA A 33 2.65 -4.92 -14.91
N SER A 34 3.24 -6.09 -14.69
CA SER A 34 3.09 -7.25 -15.56
C SER A 34 3.25 -8.54 -14.73
N PRO A 35 2.79 -9.69 -15.25
CA PRO A 35 3.02 -10.97 -14.58
C PRO A 35 4.51 -11.27 -14.41
N VAL A 36 4.88 -11.73 -13.22
CA VAL A 36 6.24 -12.16 -12.85
C VAL A 36 6.35 -13.68 -13.02
N SER A 37 7.45 -14.14 -13.64
CA SER A 37 7.68 -15.57 -13.87
C SER A 37 8.16 -16.27 -12.60
N PHE A 38 7.52 -17.40 -12.27
CA PHE A 38 7.82 -18.21 -11.10
C PHE A 38 8.58 -19.51 -11.45
N ALA A 39 9.15 -19.59 -12.66
CA ALA A 39 9.92 -20.77 -13.08
C ALA A 39 11.28 -20.91 -12.35
N GLY A 40 11.74 -19.86 -11.67
CA GLY A 40 13.01 -19.84 -10.94
C GLY A 40 12.90 -20.35 -9.49
N SER A 41 14.04 -20.74 -8.91
CA SER A 41 14.14 -21.14 -7.50
C SER A 41 14.12 -19.95 -6.53
N VAL A 42 14.53 -18.77 -7.01
CA VAL A 42 14.46 -17.49 -6.29
C VAL A 42 13.84 -16.48 -7.24
N ILE A 43 12.79 -15.80 -6.77
CA ILE A 43 12.05 -14.79 -7.52
C ILE A 43 12.20 -13.48 -6.77
N THR A 44 12.74 -12.46 -7.45
CA THR A 44 12.93 -11.12 -6.90
C THR A 44 12.16 -10.13 -7.75
N TYR A 45 11.31 -9.33 -7.10
CA TYR A 45 10.62 -8.21 -7.73
C TYR A 45 10.82 -6.96 -6.88
N LEU A 46 11.11 -5.83 -7.53
CA LEU A 46 11.34 -4.54 -6.88
C LEU A 46 10.30 -3.54 -7.39
N PHE A 47 9.67 -2.83 -6.46
CA PHE A 47 8.82 -1.67 -6.72
C PHE A 47 9.67 -0.40 -6.65
N ASP A 48 10.70 -0.32 -7.50
CA ASP A 48 11.73 0.73 -7.51
C ASP A 48 11.55 1.79 -8.61
N ALA A 49 10.41 1.76 -9.30
CA ALA A 49 9.96 2.79 -10.23
C ALA A 49 8.44 2.71 -10.39
N GLN A 50 7.77 3.82 -10.70
CA GLN A 50 6.32 3.85 -10.92
C GLN A 50 5.85 2.77 -11.90
N SER A 51 6.59 2.59 -13.01
CA SER A 51 6.30 1.58 -14.04
C SER A 51 6.46 0.12 -13.60
N LYS A 52 6.85 -0.13 -12.34
CA LYS A 52 6.80 -1.46 -11.72
C LYS A 52 5.44 -1.77 -11.10
N ALA A 53 4.59 -0.78 -10.85
CA ALA A 53 3.21 -1.00 -10.47
C ALA A 53 2.29 -0.88 -11.68
N TYR A 54 1.20 -1.65 -11.67
CA TYR A 54 0.16 -1.54 -12.68
C TYR A 54 -0.42 -0.12 -12.66
N GLY A 55 -0.54 0.49 -13.84
CA GLY A 55 -1.02 1.87 -13.97
C GLY A 55 -0.11 2.94 -13.38
N ASP A 56 1.20 2.67 -13.25
CA ASP A 56 2.18 3.60 -12.65
C ASP A 56 1.85 3.98 -11.19
N ASN A 57 1.13 3.11 -10.48
CA ASN A 57 0.48 3.40 -9.20
C ASN A 57 1.42 3.29 -7.97
N LEU A 58 2.53 4.03 -8.01
CA LEU A 58 3.42 4.28 -6.87
C LEU A 58 3.64 5.78 -6.71
N LEU A 59 3.93 6.21 -5.48
CA LEU A 59 4.35 7.58 -5.21
C LEU A 59 5.87 7.68 -5.30
N SER A 60 6.36 8.59 -6.16
CA SER A 60 7.78 8.98 -6.17
C SER A 60 8.06 10.00 -5.08
N MET A 61 9.01 9.72 -4.20
CA MET A 61 9.39 10.63 -3.11
C MET A 61 10.39 11.71 -3.54
N GLY A 62 10.80 11.70 -4.83
CA GLY A 62 11.73 12.69 -5.40
C GLY A 62 13.20 12.49 -5.04
N ASP A 63 13.51 11.58 -4.12
CA ASP A 63 14.85 11.18 -3.68
C ASP A 63 15.31 9.83 -4.29
N GLY A 64 14.54 9.30 -5.25
CA GLY A 64 14.78 8.02 -5.91
C GLY A 64 14.08 6.84 -5.24
N TYR A 65 13.38 7.04 -4.11
CA TYR A 65 12.53 6.02 -3.51
C TYR A 65 11.08 6.13 -3.98
N PHE A 66 10.42 4.97 -4.01
CA PHE A 66 9.03 4.83 -4.36
C PHE A 66 8.29 4.15 -3.21
N VAL A 67 7.10 4.63 -2.91
CA VAL A 67 6.28 4.14 -1.80
C VAL A 67 4.86 3.82 -2.27
N LEU A 68 4.17 2.99 -1.49
CA LEU A 68 2.73 2.76 -1.68
C LEU A 68 1.98 3.98 -1.15
N TYR A 69 0.86 4.34 -1.78
CA TYR A 69 0.00 5.38 -1.23
C TYR A 69 -0.75 4.84 -0.01
N ALA A 70 -0.60 5.52 1.13
CA ALA A 70 -1.38 5.26 2.33
C ALA A 70 -2.75 5.97 2.29
N GLY A 71 -3.63 5.64 3.23
CA GLY A 71 -4.89 6.33 3.47
C GLY A 71 -6.15 5.55 3.13
N ASP A 72 -6.04 4.43 2.40
CA ASP A 72 -7.14 3.48 2.19
C ASP A 72 -7.21 2.56 3.40
N VAL A 73 -7.85 3.04 4.48
CA VAL A 73 -7.90 2.37 5.79
C VAL A 73 -9.10 1.43 5.90
N ASN A 74 -10.08 1.59 5.02
CA ASN A 74 -11.24 0.70 4.91
C ASN A 74 -11.03 -0.44 3.88
N LEU A 75 -9.95 -0.37 3.09
CA LEU A 75 -9.57 -1.33 2.04
C LEU A 75 -10.61 -1.48 0.92
N ASP A 76 -11.30 -0.39 0.56
CA ASP A 76 -12.26 -0.36 -0.55
C ASP A 76 -11.63 -0.05 -1.91
N GLY A 77 -10.33 0.26 -1.91
CA GLY A 77 -9.55 0.54 -3.11
C GLY A 77 -9.51 2.02 -3.49
N TYR A 78 -10.09 2.92 -2.69
CA TYR A 78 -10.04 4.36 -2.88
C TYR A 78 -9.52 5.03 -1.61
N VAL A 79 -8.86 6.18 -1.76
CA VAL A 79 -8.56 7.06 -0.63
C VAL A 79 -9.57 8.21 -0.66
N ASP A 80 -10.55 8.19 0.23
CA ASP A 80 -11.64 9.16 0.24
C ASP A 80 -12.22 9.47 1.63
N THR A 81 -13.34 10.19 1.67
CA THR A 81 -14.00 10.61 2.93
C THR A 81 -14.51 9.44 3.79
N GLY A 82 -14.71 8.26 3.20
CA GLY A 82 -15.04 7.03 3.92
C GLY A 82 -13.93 6.60 4.88
N ASP A 83 -12.66 6.84 4.51
CA ASP A 83 -11.51 6.56 5.36
C ASP A 83 -11.44 7.48 6.58
N VAL A 84 -11.75 8.77 6.38
CA VAL A 84 -11.74 9.79 7.45
C VAL A 84 -12.70 9.41 8.57
N THR A 85 -13.86 8.83 8.23
CA THR A 85 -14.87 8.44 9.23
C THR A 85 -14.32 7.40 10.21
N LEU A 86 -13.48 6.46 9.74
CA LEU A 86 -12.89 5.44 10.60
C LEU A 86 -11.83 6.05 11.53
N ILE A 87 -11.01 6.97 10.99
CA ILE A 87 -9.99 7.68 11.76
C ILE A 87 -10.63 8.57 12.83
N ASP A 88 -11.67 9.32 12.50
CA ASP A 88 -12.37 10.19 13.45
C ASP A 88 -12.95 9.42 14.65
N ASN A 89 -13.51 8.23 14.40
CA ASN A 89 -14.03 7.37 15.47
C ASN A 89 -12.90 6.87 16.39
N ASP A 90 -11.81 6.38 15.82
CA ASP A 90 -10.68 5.86 16.59
C ASP A 90 -9.92 6.98 17.33
N GLN A 91 -9.82 8.18 16.72
CA GLN A 91 -9.28 9.37 17.37
C GLN A 91 -10.12 9.79 18.57
N PHE A 92 -11.45 9.75 18.47
CA PHE A 92 -12.36 10.06 19.59
C PHE A 92 -12.14 9.13 20.78
N ASP A 93 -11.83 7.86 20.50
CA ASP A 93 -11.52 6.84 21.50
C ASP A 93 -10.04 6.85 21.97
N PHE A 94 -9.23 7.80 21.48
CA PHE A 94 -7.79 7.90 21.75
C PHE A 94 -7.04 6.60 21.41
N ALA A 95 -7.43 5.95 20.32
CA ALA A 95 -6.83 4.71 19.87
C ALA A 95 -5.35 4.92 19.51
N SER A 96 -4.53 3.90 19.78
CA SER A 96 -3.09 3.94 19.53
C SER A 96 -2.54 2.53 19.31
N GLY A 97 -1.35 2.45 18.73
CA GLY A 97 -0.67 1.21 18.38
C GLY A 97 -0.76 0.88 16.89
N TYR A 98 -0.60 -0.40 16.56
CA TYR A 98 -0.60 -0.87 15.18
C TYR A 98 -2.05 -1.04 14.67
N LEU A 99 -2.64 0.07 14.24
CA LEU A 99 -4.03 0.15 13.77
C LEU A 99 -4.07 0.44 12.26
N GLN A 100 -5.20 0.12 11.61
CA GLN A 100 -5.42 0.47 10.21
C GLN A 100 -5.62 1.99 10.03
N THR A 101 -6.17 2.64 11.05
CA THR A 101 -6.47 4.08 11.10
C THR A 101 -5.23 4.95 11.41
N ASP A 102 -4.15 4.34 11.91
CA ASP A 102 -2.81 4.94 12.00
C ASP A 102 -2.16 4.93 10.61
N ALA A 103 -2.62 5.85 9.75
CA ALA A 103 -2.24 5.97 8.35
C ALA A 103 -0.77 6.42 8.19
N ASN A 104 -0.29 7.28 9.08
CA ASN A 104 1.08 7.81 9.04
C ASN A 104 2.11 6.86 9.70
N GLY A 105 1.66 5.90 10.52
CA GLY A 105 2.51 4.90 11.16
C GLY A 105 3.27 5.38 12.40
N ASP A 106 2.90 6.50 13.01
CA ASP A 106 3.53 7.04 14.21
C ASP A 106 3.03 6.39 15.51
N GLY A 107 1.96 5.58 15.41
CA GLY A 107 1.40 4.79 16.50
C GLY A 107 0.31 5.51 17.29
N PHE A 108 -0.14 6.68 16.87
CA PHE A 108 -1.32 7.36 17.37
C PHE A 108 -2.33 7.55 16.24
N VAL A 109 -3.62 7.49 16.56
CA VAL A 109 -4.67 7.85 15.59
C VAL A 109 -5.10 9.27 15.87
N ASP A 110 -4.71 10.20 14.99
CA ASP A 110 -5.01 11.62 15.15
C ASP A 110 -5.15 12.38 13.82
N THR A 111 -5.28 13.71 13.90
CA THR A 111 -5.46 14.57 12.74
C THR A 111 -4.31 14.49 11.73
N GLY A 112 -3.13 14.05 12.14
CA GLY A 112 -1.99 13.78 11.28
C GLY A 112 -2.29 12.70 10.24
N ASP A 113 -3.07 11.67 10.60
CA ASP A 113 -3.48 10.63 9.65
C ASP A 113 -4.45 11.16 8.60
N ILE A 114 -5.35 12.06 8.99
CA ILE A 114 -6.31 12.71 8.09
C ILE A 114 -5.57 13.51 7.00
N THR A 115 -4.41 14.09 7.31
CA THR A 115 -3.62 14.83 6.29
C THR A 115 -3.15 13.94 5.13
N ILE A 116 -2.92 12.64 5.38
CA ILE A 116 -2.57 11.68 4.34
C ILE A 116 -3.76 11.45 3.41
N ILE A 117 -4.94 11.24 3.99
CA ILE A 117 -6.17 11.06 3.21
C ILE A 117 -6.47 12.31 2.40
N ASP A 118 -6.44 13.50 3.00
CA ASP A 118 -6.72 14.77 2.33
C ASP A 118 -5.86 15.01 1.09
N ASN A 119 -4.56 14.76 1.20
CA ASN A 119 -3.63 14.91 0.08
C ASN A 119 -3.89 13.87 -1.01
N ASN A 120 -4.18 12.61 -0.63
CA ASN A 120 -4.35 11.52 -1.58
C ASN A 120 -5.73 11.54 -2.26
N GLN A 121 -6.80 11.90 -1.54
CA GLN A 121 -8.14 12.10 -2.10
C GLN A 121 -8.13 13.26 -3.11
N PHE A 122 -7.42 14.35 -2.83
CA PHE A 122 -7.30 15.49 -3.75
C PHE A 122 -6.65 15.08 -5.07
N ASN A 123 -5.74 14.11 -5.03
CA ASN A 123 -5.07 13.54 -6.20
C ASN A 123 -5.82 12.35 -6.81
N PHE A 124 -7.04 12.03 -6.33
CA PHE A 124 -7.84 10.89 -6.77
C PHE A 124 -7.10 9.55 -6.70
N VAL A 125 -6.31 9.36 -5.64
CA VAL A 125 -5.54 8.14 -5.41
C VAL A 125 -6.50 6.97 -5.17
N GLY A 126 -6.25 5.87 -5.88
CA GLY A 126 -6.98 4.61 -5.73
C GLY A 126 -6.20 3.46 -6.33
N ALA A 127 -6.63 2.24 -6.05
CA ALA A 127 -6.05 1.03 -6.62
C ALA A 127 -6.27 0.99 -8.14
N ILE A 128 -5.23 0.60 -8.86
CA ILE A 128 -5.28 0.33 -10.30
C ILE A 128 -4.78 -1.10 -10.48
N LEU A 129 -5.67 -1.98 -10.94
CA LEU A 129 -5.44 -3.43 -10.97
C LEU A 129 -5.54 -3.98 -12.41
N PRO A 130 -4.87 -5.11 -12.70
CA PRO A 130 -4.87 -5.75 -14.01
C PRO A 130 -6.23 -6.11 -14.61
#